data_AF-A0ABC8ZU53-F1
#
_entry.id   AF-A0ABC8ZU53-F1
#
_cell.length_a   1.000
_cell.length_b   1.000
_cell.length_c   1.000
_cell.angle_alpha   90.00
_cell.angle_beta   90.00
_cell.angle_gamma   90.00
#
_symmetry.space_group_name_H-M   'P 1'
#
loop_
_entity.id
_entity.type
_entity.pdbx_description
1 polymer ?
#
loop_
_entity_poly.entity_id
_entity_poly.type
_entity_poly.pdbx_seq_one_letter_code
_entity_poly.pdbx_strand_id
1 'polypeptide(L)'
;MGTVSSLLRRDAGVEPIPRCEAVMPLEEEGLGPAALEARGNRFLSSGRRLRGWSCAVSRDFEEAAYAYVLAENWRKAAQAFSEQAAYDLQFGDEHELTAASALLRSAKCYAQIEDEEEGGIAATQHALEKAIALFVKKNNLRLAATSCEELAEFYLEHEQLLNASDFFEQAADYYGANRRCNRHCRFKANLLRFTLANEEILCANGMVPVKDCKRRSSRHIKSSDPDWRAQVREMFSSTSIIQPWM
;
A
#
# COMPACT_ATOMS: atom_id res chain seq x y z
N MET A 1 49.24 39.89 -19.45
CA MET A 1 48.95 39.57 -18.04
C MET A 1 47.55 40.10 -17.77
N GLY A 2 46.52 39.26 -17.88
CA GLY A 2 45.74 38.76 -16.72
C GLY A 2 44.66 39.79 -16.36
N THR A 3 43.36 39.54 -16.53
CA THR A 3 42.59 38.61 -15.70
C THR A 3 41.28 38.18 -16.38
N VAL A 4 40.97 36.90 -16.25
CA VAL A 4 39.68 36.27 -16.57
C VAL A 4 38.79 36.43 -15.35
N SER A 5 37.67 37.17 -15.46
CA SER A 5 36.65 37.19 -14.41
C SER A 5 35.82 35.90 -14.48
N SER A 6 35.98 35.08 -13.45
CA SER A 6 35.30 33.83 -13.21
C SER A 6 33.81 34.03 -12.94
N LEU A 7 32.99 33.40 -13.79
CA LEU A 7 31.59 33.08 -13.51
C LEU A 7 31.53 32.00 -12.43
N LEU A 8 31.55 32.40 -11.16
CA LEU A 8 31.15 31.53 -10.06
C LEU A 8 29.62 31.37 -10.12
N ARG A 9 29.19 30.27 -10.75
CA ARG A 9 27.86 29.71 -10.55
C ARG A 9 27.67 29.54 -9.04
N ARG A 10 26.64 30.19 -8.51
CA ARG A 10 26.09 29.84 -7.21
C ARG A 10 25.49 28.45 -7.36
N ASP A 11 26.18 27.45 -6.86
CA ASP A 11 25.57 26.20 -6.45
C ASP A 11 24.55 26.55 -5.37
N ALA A 12 23.29 26.70 -5.78
CA ALA A 12 22.17 26.65 -4.87
C ALA A 12 22.15 25.21 -4.35
N GLY A 13 22.68 25.01 -3.13
CA GLY A 13 22.46 23.79 -2.38
C GLY A 13 20.95 23.59 -2.28
N VAL A 14 20.44 22.60 -3.02
CA VAL A 14 19.09 22.09 -2.81
C VAL A 14 19.09 21.54 -1.40
N GLU A 15 18.51 22.28 -0.46
CA GLU A 15 18.27 21.76 0.87
C GLU A 15 17.45 20.46 0.73
N PRO A 16 17.85 19.37 1.40
CA PRO A 16 17.04 18.16 1.38
C PRO A 16 15.68 18.48 1.99
N ILE A 17 14.63 18.40 1.17
CA ILE A 17 13.24 18.58 1.59
C ILE A 17 13.00 17.66 2.79
N PRO A 18 12.40 18.17 3.89
CA PRO A 18 12.10 17.35 5.05
C PRO A 18 11.21 16.19 4.62
N ARG A 19 11.74 14.98 4.69
CA ARG A 19 10.99 13.76 4.36
C ARG A 19 9.93 13.56 5.44
N CYS A 20 8.67 13.59 5.03
CA CYS A 20 7.52 13.33 5.88
C CYS A 20 7.42 11.83 6.15
N GLU A 21 8.35 11.27 6.92
CA GLU A 21 8.24 9.88 7.34
C GLU A 21 8.19 9.83 8.86
N ALA A 22 7.03 9.43 9.39
CA ALA A 22 6.82 9.18 10.80
C ALA A 22 6.59 7.69 11.02
N VAL A 23 7.32 7.14 12.00
CA VAL A 23 7.04 5.85 12.62
C VAL A 23 5.75 5.99 13.42
N MET A 24 4.81 5.04 13.29
CA MET A 24 3.63 4.88 14.15
C MET A 24 3.90 5.32 15.60
N PRO A 25 3.42 6.50 16.07
CA PRO A 25 3.62 6.91 17.45
C PRO A 25 2.75 6.02 18.34
N LEU A 26 3.41 5.17 19.14
CA LEU A 26 2.80 4.13 19.96
C LEU A 26 2.46 4.60 21.38
N GLU A 27 2.67 5.87 21.72
CA GLU A 27 2.47 6.42 23.08
C GLU A 27 1.00 6.42 23.55
N GLU A 28 0.09 5.83 22.78
CA GLU A 28 -1.38 5.91 22.94
C GLU A 28 -1.98 4.60 23.48
N GLU A 29 -1.21 3.91 24.32
CA GLU A 29 -1.48 2.57 24.85
C GLU A 29 -2.70 2.47 25.78
N GLY A 30 -3.25 3.59 26.27
CA GLY A 30 -4.35 3.60 27.24
C GLY A 30 -5.70 4.12 26.74
N LEU A 31 -5.82 4.52 25.47
CA LEU A 31 -7.07 5.11 24.97
C LEU A 31 -8.05 4.03 24.48
N GLY A 32 -9.31 4.13 24.90
CA GLY A 32 -10.38 3.26 24.39
C GLY A 32 -10.75 3.57 22.93
N PRO A 33 -11.44 2.65 22.21
CA PRO A 33 -11.75 2.80 20.78
C PRO A 33 -12.44 4.12 20.42
N ALA A 34 -13.40 4.57 21.23
CA ALA A 34 -14.11 5.84 21.00
C ALA A 34 -13.19 7.07 21.11
N ALA A 35 -12.19 7.02 21.99
CA ALA A 35 -11.23 8.12 22.15
C ALA A 35 -10.24 8.16 20.97
N LEU A 36 -9.82 6.99 20.49
CA LEU A 36 -8.99 6.85 19.28
C LEU A 36 -9.75 7.34 18.03
N GLU A 37 -11.03 6.99 17.87
CA GLU A 37 -11.86 7.53 16.78
C GLU A 37 -12.02 9.05 16.87
N ALA A 38 -12.30 9.58 18.07
CA ALA A 38 -12.45 11.01 18.27
C ALA A 38 -11.15 11.76 17.94
N ARG A 39 -10.00 11.16 18.23
CA ARG A 39 -8.69 11.68 17.83
C ARG A 39 -8.50 11.65 16.31
N GLY A 40 -8.81 10.52 15.66
CA GLY A 40 -8.77 10.42 14.20
C GLY A 40 -9.62 11.51 13.54
N ASN A 41 -10.83 11.77 14.06
CA ASN A 41 -11.71 12.84 13.58
C ASN A 41 -11.08 14.23 13.73
N ARG A 42 -10.34 14.50 14.82
CA ARG A 42 -9.66 15.79 15.04
C ARG A 42 -8.58 16.01 13.99
N PHE A 43 -7.71 15.03 13.79
CA PHE A 43 -6.64 15.12 12.80
C PHE A 43 -7.18 15.21 11.36
N LEU A 44 -8.16 14.38 11.01
CA LEU A 44 -8.82 14.44 9.71
C LEU A 44 -9.44 15.83 9.46
N SER A 45 -10.09 16.40 10.48
CA SER A 45 -10.66 17.74 10.39
C SER A 45 -9.60 18.84 10.30
N SER A 46 -8.42 18.65 10.91
CA SER A 46 -7.28 19.56 10.80
C SER A 46 -6.73 19.55 9.38
N GLY A 47 -6.44 18.37 8.84
CA GLY A 47 -5.90 18.21 7.48
C GLY A 47 -6.79 18.81 6.41
N ARG A 48 -8.12 18.67 6.53
CA ARG A 48 -9.09 19.25 5.60
C ARG A 48 -9.23 20.78 5.66
N ARG A 49 -8.85 21.43 6.76
CA ARG A 49 -9.02 22.89 6.94
C ARG A 49 -7.89 23.71 6.33
N LEU A 50 -6.73 23.10 6.14
CA LEU A 50 -5.53 23.79 5.71
C LEU A 50 -5.49 23.90 4.18
N ARG A 51 -5.02 25.05 3.68
CA ARG A 51 -4.86 25.34 2.25
C ARG A 51 -3.38 25.38 1.90
N GLY A 52 -3.02 24.82 0.74
CA GLY A 52 -1.63 24.69 0.29
C GLY A 52 -0.99 23.39 0.78
N TRP A 53 0.14 23.03 0.17
CA TRP A 53 0.90 21.85 0.57
C TRP A 53 1.65 22.09 1.89
N SER A 54 1.61 21.10 2.77
CA SER A 54 2.44 21.06 3.98
C SER A 54 2.64 19.62 4.42
N CYS A 55 3.89 19.30 4.73
CA CYS A 55 4.26 18.04 5.36
C CYS A 55 3.43 17.73 6.62
N ALA A 56 3.11 18.77 7.40
CA ALA A 56 2.29 18.62 8.60
C ALA A 56 0.85 18.20 8.27
N VAL A 57 0.29 18.68 7.15
CA VAL A 57 -1.07 18.31 6.71
C VAL A 57 -1.12 16.87 6.23
N SER A 58 -0.14 16.44 5.41
CA SER A 58 -0.04 15.03 5.02
C SER A 58 0.10 14.13 6.25
N ARG A 59 0.87 14.56 7.26
CA ARG A 59 1.02 13.84 8.51
C ARG A 59 -0.28 13.81 9.33
N ASP A 60 -1.06 14.89 9.36
CA ASP A 60 -2.38 14.88 10.02
C ASP A 60 -3.30 13.80 9.43
N PHE A 61 -3.33 13.61 8.10
CA PHE A 61 -4.09 12.52 7.49
C PHE A 61 -3.56 11.13 7.87
N GLU A 62 -2.24 10.97 7.89
CA GLU A 62 -1.59 9.71 8.28
C GLU A 62 -1.87 9.37 9.76
N GLU A 63 -1.73 10.34 10.66
CA GLU A 63 -2.04 10.20 12.09
C GLU A 63 -3.53 9.92 12.32
N ALA A 64 -4.42 10.53 11.52
CA ALA A 64 -5.84 10.22 11.54
C ALA A 64 -6.09 8.75 11.16
N ALA A 65 -5.49 8.30 10.07
CA ALA A 65 -5.64 6.94 9.56
C ALA A 65 -5.17 5.91 10.60
N TYR A 66 -4.01 6.13 11.21
CA TYR A 66 -3.48 5.24 12.23
C TYR A 66 -4.32 5.21 13.52
N ALA A 67 -4.87 6.36 13.94
CA ALA A 67 -5.81 6.39 15.06
C ALA A 67 -7.07 5.55 14.76
N TYR A 68 -7.57 5.59 13.53
CA TYR A 68 -8.68 4.73 13.12
C TYR A 68 -8.33 3.25 13.05
N VAL A 69 -7.12 2.90 12.58
CA VAL A 69 -6.63 1.50 12.62
C VAL A 69 -6.57 0.98 14.05
N LEU A 70 -6.05 1.78 14.99
CA LEU A 70 -5.99 1.40 16.40
C LEU A 70 -7.38 1.26 17.04
N ALA A 71 -8.38 1.97 16.51
CA ALA A 71 -9.77 1.86 16.90
C ALA A 71 -10.52 0.73 16.17
N GLU A 72 -9.84 -0.08 15.33
CA GLU A 72 -10.42 -1.09 14.44
C GLU A 72 -11.43 -0.54 13.42
N ASN A 73 -11.43 0.78 13.20
CA ASN A 73 -12.29 1.41 12.21
C ASN A 73 -11.59 1.46 10.85
N TRP A 74 -11.46 0.28 10.23
CA TRP A 74 -10.76 0.07 8.96
C TRP A 74 -11.32 0.92 7.81
N ARG A 75 -12.62 1.14 7.79
CA ARG A 75 -13.30 1.96 6.78
C ARG A 75 -12.87 3.43 6.86
N LYS A 76 -12.87 4.04 8.06
CA LYS A 76 -12.39 5.41 8.23
C LYS A 76 -10.88 5.52 8.01
N ALA A 77 -10.12 4.50 8.38
CA ALA A 77 -8.68 4.45 8.11
C ALA A 77 -8.38 4.49 6.60
N ALA A 78 -9.07 3.65 5.81
CA ALA A 78 -8.92 3.64 4.36
C ALA A 78 -9.29 5.00 3.73
N GLN A 79 -10.38 5.61 4.19
CA GLN A 79 -10.78 6.95 3.75
C GLN A 79 -9.72 8.02 4.07
N ALA A 80 -9.15 8.00 5.28
CA ALA A 80 -8.11 8.95 5.66
C ALA A 80 -6.83 8.80 4.80
N PHE A 81 -6.42 7.57 4.50
CA PHE A 81 -5.29 7.33 3.58
C PHE A 81 -5.58 7.73 2.13
N SER A 82 -6.79 7.51 1.63
CA SER A 82 -7.15 7.96 0.28
C SER A 82 -7.23 9.49 0.18
N GLU A 83 -7.66 10.17 1.25
CA GLU A 83 -7.58 11.63 1.35
C GLU A 83 -6.14 12.14 1.43
N GLN A 84 -5.26 11.45 2.17
CA GLN A 84 -3.83 11.75 2.16
C GLN A 84 -3.26 11.68 0.73
N ALA A 85 -3.54 10.59 0.01
CA ALA A 85 -3.07 10.42 -1.35
C ALA A 85 -3.64 11.49 -2.30
N ALA A 86 -4.92 11.82 -2.16
CA ALA A 86 -5.55 12.88 -2.95
C ALA A 86 -4.95 14.26 -2.64
N TYR A 87 -4.58 14.51 -1.39
CA TYR A 87 -3.90 15.73 -0.97
C TYR A 87 -2.49 15.80 -1.58
N ASP A 88 -1.68 14.76 -1.45
CA ASP A 88 -0.32 14.72 -1.98
C ASP A 88 -0.28 14.90 -3.51
N LEU A 89 -1.20 14.25 -4.24
CA LEU A 89 -1.28 14.38 -5.71
C LEU A 89 -1.64 15.78 -6.19
N GLN A 90 -2.32 16.60 -5.38
CA GLN A 90 -2.69 17.98 -5.77
C GLN A 90 -1.48 18.90 -5.92
N PHE A 91 -0.36 18.58 -5.27
CA PHE A 91 0.78 19.47 -5.14
C PHE A 91 2.01 19.02 -5.95
N GLY A 92 1.82 18.08 -6.88
CA GLY A 92 2.73 17.83 -7.99
C GLY A 92 3.57 16.56 -7.87
N ASP A 93 4.50 16.42 -8.81
CA ASP A 93 5.28 15.20 -9.04
C ASP A 93 6.13 14.76 -7.84
N GLU A 94 6.54 15.68 -6.96
CA GLU A 94 7.43 15.37 -5.83
C GLU A 94 6.77 14.47 -4.77
N HIS A 95 5.44 14.48 -4.67
CA HIS A 95 4.66 13.77 -3.65
C HIS A 95 3.94 12.53 -4.19
N GLU A 96 4.18 12.16 -5.44
CA GLU A 96 3.53 11.00 -6.05
C GLU A 96 3.93 9.67 -5.39
N LEU A 97 5.16 9.57 -4.86
CA LEU A 97 5.60 8.37 -4.13
C LEU A 97 4.88 8.24 -2.78
N THR A 98 4.73 9.34 -2.03
CA THR A 98 4.00 9.33 -0.75
C THR A 98 2.52 9.07 -0.98
N ALA A 99 1.95 9.65 -2.04
CA ALA A 99 0.60 9.34 -2.47
C ALA A 99 0.41 7.85 -2.84
N ALA A 100 1.36 7.26 -3.57
CA ALA A 100 1.32 5.84 -3.94
C ALA A 100 1.37 4.94 -2.69
N SER A 101 2.25 5.24 -1.74
CA SER A 101 2.29 4.52 -0.46
C SER A 101 1.01 4.70 0.36
N ALA A 102 0.42 5.89 0.38
CA ALA A 102 -0.86 6.12 1.05
C ALA A 102 -2.01 5.32 0.38
N LEU A 103 -2.06 5.25 -0.96
CA LEU A 103 -3.03 4.41 -1.68
C LEU A 103 -2.85 2.93 -1.36
N LEU A 104 -1.60 2.44 -1.30
CA LEU A 104 -1.32 1.06 -0.91
C LEU A 104 -1.80 0.76 0.51
N ARG A 105 -1.57 1.67 1.46
CA ARG A 105 -2.09 1.55 2.84
C ARG A 105 -3.61 1.57 2.88
N SER A 106 -4.25 2.42 2.07
CA SER A 106 -5.71 2.45 1.92
C SER A 106 -6.26 1.10 1.45
N ALA A 107 -5.63 0.49 0.44
CA ALA A 107 -6.02 -0.83 -0.06
C ALA A 107 -5.89 -1.91 1.02
N LYS A 108 -4.79 -1.90 1.78
CA LYS A 108 -4.60 -2.82 2.93
C LYS A 108 -5.67 -2.66 3.99
N CYS A 109 -6.12 -1.44 4.27
CA CYS A 109 -7.22 -1.21 5.21
C CYS A 109 -8.54 -1.76 4.68
N TYR A 110 -8.85 -1.59 3.39
CA TYR A 110 -10.08 -2.16 2.82
C TYR A 110 -10.09 -3.69 2.88
N ALA A 111 -8.94 -4.35 2.68
CA ALA A 111 -8.79 -5.80 2.82
C ALA A 111 -8.97 -6.34 4.26
N GLN A 112 -9.11 -5.46 5.26
CA GLN A 112 -9.39 -5.84 6.66
C GLN A 112 -10.87 -5.70 7.02
N ILE A 113 -11.73 -5.29 6.09
CA ILE A 113 -13.17 -5.15 6.33
C ILE A 113 -13.84 -6.51 6.08
N GLU A 114 -14.44 -7.09 7.13
CA GLU A 114 -15.07 -8.42 7.07
C GLU A 114 -16.26 -8.48 6.09
N ASP A 115 -17.00 -7.38 5.98
CA ASP A 115 -18.13 -7.23 5.06
C ASP A 115 -17.66 -6.53 3.77
N GLU A 116 -17.19 -7.31 2.81
CA GLU A 116 -16.79 -6.82 1.49
C GLU A 116 -18.01 -6.35 0.68
N GLU A 117 -18.43 -5.12 0.91
CA GLU A 117 -19.35 -4.42 0.01
C GLU A 117 -18.70 -4.27 -1.37
N GLU A 118 -19.48 -4.41 -2.46
CA GLU A 118 -18.97 -4.24 -3.84
C GLU A 118 -18.19 -2.93 -4.05
N GLY A 119 -18.60 -1.86 -3.35
CA GLY A 119 -17.90 -0.59 -3.36
C GLY A 119 -16.50 -0.63 -2.72
N GLY A 120 -16.31 -1.45 -1.68
CA GLY A 120 -15.01 -1.69 -1.06
C GLY A 120 -14.07 -2.46 -1.99
N ILE A 121 -14.57 -3.49 -2.67
CA ILE A 121 -13.82 -4.28 -3.65
C ILE A 121 -13.28 -3.37 -4.77
N ALA A 122 -14.16 -2.57 -5.37
CA ALA A 122 -13.79 -1.63 -6.42
C ALA A 122 -12.80 -0.56 -5.93
N ALA A 123 -12.96 -0.06 -4.69
CA ALA A 123 -12.04 0.90 -4.10
C ALA A 123 -10.64 0.31 -3.88
N THR A 124 -10.54 -0.93 -3.41
CA THR A 124 -9.28 -1.66 -3.22
C THR A 124 -8.56 -1.83 -4.55
N GLN A 125 -9.25 -2.33 -5.58
CA GLN A 125 -8.69 -2.51 -6.93
C GLN A 125 -8.17 -1.19 -7.47
N HIS A 126 -9.01 -0.14 -7.45
CA HIS A 126 -8.63 1.17 -7.94
C HIS A 126 -7.41 1.75 -7.21
N ALA A 127 -7.36 1.61 -5.87
CA ALA A 127 -6.24 2.08 -5.08
C ALA A 127 -4.94 1.35 -5.42
N LEU A 128 -4.97 0.02 -5.57
CA LEU A 128 -3.82 -0.80 -5.93
C LEU A 128 -3.31 -0.48 -7.35
N GLU A 129 -4.19 -0.43 -8.34
CA GLU A 129 -3.82 -0.11 -9.73
C GLU A 129 -3.17 1.27 -9.83
N LYS A 130 -3.75 2.26 -9.15
CA LYS A 130 -3.21 3.62 -9.11
C LYS A 130 -1.88 3.68 -8.38
N ALA A 131 -1.71 2.95 -7.28
CA ALA A 131 -0.43 2.85 -6.58
C ALA A 131 0.65 2.22 -7.46
N ILE A 132 0.35 1.10 -8.15
CA ILE A 132 1.25 0.45 -9.10
C ILE A 132 1.69 1.44 -10.19
N ALA A 133 0.75 2.13 -10.82
CA ALA A 133 1.05 3.09 -11.88
C ALA A 133 2.00 4.20 -11.40
N LEU A 134 1.78 4.74 -10.20
CA LEU A 134 2.64 5.77 -9.63
C LEU A 134 4.03 5.24 -9.25
N PHE A 135 4.12 4.04 -8.66
CA PHE A 135 5.41 3.42 -8.36
C PHE A 135 6.23 3.15 -9.61
N VAL A 136 5.58 2.66 -10.69
CA VAL A 136 6.23 2.45 -11.99
C VAL A 136 6.67 3.78 -12.60
N LYS A 137 5.82 4.81 -12.60
CA LYS A 137 6.16 6.16 -13.08
C LYS A 137 7.41 6.72 -12.38
N LYS A 138 7.54 6.46 -11.08
CA LYS A 138 8.69 6.90 -10.26
C LYS A 138 9.85 5.91 -10.21
N ASN A 139 9.80 4.85 -11.01
CA ASN A 139 10.83 3.82 -11.10
C ASN A 139 11.10 3.09 -9.76
N ASN A 140 10.12 3.04 -8.85
CA ASN A 140 10.18 2.24 -7.65
C ASN A 140 9.62 0.83 -7.93
N LEU A 141 10.37 0.06 -8.73
CA LEU A 141 9.94 -1.26 -9.21
C LEU A 141 9.73 -2.26 -8.06
N ARG A 142 10.41 -2.09 -6.93
CA ARG A 142 10.23 -2.96 -5.76
C ARG A 142 8.82 -2.85 -5.20
N LEU A 143 8.37 -1.62 -4.92
CA LEU A 143 7.01 -1.39 -4.41
C LEU A 143 5.95 -1.63 -5.48
N ALA A 144 6.26 -1.41 -6.76
CA ALA A 144 5.39 -1.82 -7.85
C ALA A 144 5.18 -3.35 -7.85
N ALA A 145 6.25 -4.13 -7.71
CA ALA A 145 6.19 -5.59 -7.68
C ALA A 145 5.36 -6.11 -6.49
N THR A 146 5.60 -5.59 -5.27
CA THR A 146 4.83 -5.98 -4.09
C THR A 146 3.37 -5.61 -4.22
N SER A 147 3.07 -4.43 -4.79
CA SER A 147 1.69 -4.00 -5.02
C SER A 147 0.99 -4.88 -6.08
N CYS A 148 1.70 -5.32 -7.12
CA CYS A 148 1.20 -6.31 -8.08
C CYS A 148 0.92 -7.67 -7.42
N GLU A 149 1.76 -8.13 -6.50
CA GLU A 149 1.48 -9.36 -5.74
C GLU A 149 0.22 -9.22 -4.89
N GLU A 150 0.05 -8.09 -4.18
CA GLU A 150 -1.14 -7.82 -3.39
C GLU A 150 -2.42 -7.77 -4.25
N LEU A 151 -2.36 -7.13 -5.41
CA LEU A 151 -3.49 -7.11 -6.36
C LEU A 151 -3.78 -8.48 -6.96
N ALA A 152 -2.74 -9.27 -7.25
CA ALA A 152 -2.92 -10.63 -7.74
C ALA A 152 -3.54 -11.55 -6.67
N GLU A 153 -3.12 -11.42 -5.40
CA GLU A 153 -3.74 -12.13 -4.28
C GLU A 153 -5.20 -11.71 -4.08
N PHE A 154 -5.51 -10.41 -4.20
CA PHE A 154 -6.88 -9.92 -4.18
C PHE A 154 -7.75 -10.53 -5.29
N TYR A 155 -7.22 -10.64 -6.52
CA TYR A 155 -7.92 -11.31 -7.61
C TYR A 155 -8.14 -12.81 -7.38
N LEU A 156 -7.23 -13.49 -6.67
CA LEU A 156 -7.44 -14.89 -6.29
C LEU A 156 -8.56 -15.06 -5.29
N GLU A 157 -8.68 -14.16 -4.31
CA GLU A 157 -9.78 -14.16 -3.35
C GLU A 157 -11.15 -14.03 -4.03
N HIS A 158 -11.18 -13.31 -5.16
CA HIS A 158 -12.37 -13.06 -5.98
C HIS A 158 -12.53 -14.00 -7.19
N GLU A 159 -11.80 -15.13 -7.20
CA GLU A 159 -11.85 -16.16 -8.26
C GLU A 159 -11.50 -15.67 -9.68
N GLN A 160 -10.82 -14.53 -9.80
CA GLN A 160 -10.37 -13.95 -11.09
C GLN A 160 -8.97 -14.46 -11.46
N LEU A 161 -8.86 -15.76 -11.73
CA LEU A 161 -7.58 -16.45 -11.92
C LEU A 161 -6.73 -15.88 -13.06
N LEU A 162 -7.35 -15.43 -14.15
CA LEU A 162 -6.63 -14.89 -15.31
C LEU A 162 -5.93 -13.58 -14.95
N ASN A 163 -6.67 -12.63 -14.38
CA ASN A 163 -6.14 -11.35 -13.91
C ASN A 163 -5.04 -11.58 -12.87
N ALA A 164 -5.26 -12.47 -11.91
CA ALA A 164 -4.24 -12.84 -10.93
C ALA A 164 -2.95 -13.35 -11.60
N SER A 165 -3.07 -14.19 -12.63
CA SER A 165 -1.91 -14.73 -13.35
C SER A 165 -1.10 -13.65 -14.06
N ASP A 166 -1.76 -12.67 -14.68
CA ASP A 166 -1.12 -11.59 -15.42
C ASP A 166 -0.40 -10.63 -14.47
N PHE A 167 -1.01 -10.30 -13.32
CA PHE A 167 -0.36 -9.48 -12.31
C PHE A 167 0.80 -10.18 -11.60
N PHE A 168 0.76 -11.51 -11.40
CA PHE A 168 1.94 -12.25 -10.92
C PHE A 168 3.08 -12.27 -11.95
N GLU A 169 2.78 -12.35 -13.24
CA GLU A 169 3.80 -12.23 -14.28
C GLU A 169 4.42 -10.83 -14.29
N GLN A 170 3.58 -9.79 -14.22
CA GLN A 170 4.03 -8.40 -14.12
C GLN A 170 4.88 -8.15 -12.87
N ALA A 171 4.48 -8.69 -11.71
CA ALA A 171 5.26 -8.63 -10.48
C ALA A 171 6.63 -9.29 -10.66
N ALA A 172 6.70 -10.44 -11.33
CA ALA A 172 7.96 -11.11 -11.61
C ALA A 172 8.90 -10.23 -12.44
N ASP A 173 8.37 -9.56 -13.46
CA ASP A 173 9.15 -8.69 -14.33
C ASP A 173 9.69 -7.47 -13.57
N TYR A 174 8.89 -6.88 -12.67
CA TYR A 174 9.36 -5.80 -11.79
C TYR A 174 10.40 -6.26 -10.76
N TYR A 175 10.30 -7.48 -10.23
CA TYR A 175 11.34 -8.03 -9.36
C TYR A 175 12.66 -8.27 -10.09
N GLY A 176 12.63 -8.48 -11.41
CA GLY A 176 13.80 -8.58 -12.28
C GLY A 176 14.87 -9.53 -11.74
N ALA A 177 16.00 -8.95 -11.29
CA ALA A 177 17.16 -9.70 -10.79
C ALA A 177 16.96 -10.37 -9.43
N ASN A 178 15.92 -10.02 -8.66
CA ASN A 178 15.60 -10.68 -7.40
C ASN A 178 15.07 -12.10 -7.66
N ARG A 179 16.02 -13.06 -7.79
CA ARG A 179 15.74 -14.44 -8.18
C ARG A 179 14.71 -15.14 -7.31
N ARG A 180 14.65 -14.82 -6.01
CA ARG A 180 13.73 -15.49 -5.09
C ARG A 180 12.29 -15.05 -5.36
N CYS A 181 12.04 -13.74 -5.35
CA CYS A 181 10.70 -13.21 -5.58
C CYS A 181 10.27 -13.45 -7.04
N ASN A 182 11.13 -13.19 -8.02
CA ASN A 182 10.84 -13.45 -9.44
C ASN A 182 10.42 -14.91 -9.70
N ARG A 183 11.15 -15.90 -9.17
CA ARG A 183 10.79 -17.33 -9.34
C ARG A 183 9.46 -17.66 -8.66
N HIS A 184 9.20 -17.08 -7.48
CA HIS A 184 7.96 -17.28 -6.75
C HIS A 184 6.76 -16.75 -7.54
N CYS A 185 6.82 -15.51 -8.03
CA CYS A 185 5.74 -14.93 -8.82
C CYS A 185 5.52 -15.70 -10.14
N ARG A 186 6.58 -16.06 -10.86
CA ARG A 186 6.47 -16.89 -12.09
C ARG A 186 5.86 -18.25 -11.82
N PHE A 187 6.23 -18.88 -10.71
CA PHE A 187 5.64 -20.15 -10.31
C PHE A 187 4.13 -20.00 -10.06
N LYS A 188 3.71 -18.98 -9.31
CA LYS A 188 2.29 -18.69 -9.09
C LYS A 188 1.55 -18.42 -10.41
N ALA A 189 2.08 -17.56 -11.29
CA ALA A 189 1.46 -17.27 -12.58
C ALA A 189 1.26 -18.54 -13.43
N ASN A 190 2.30 -19.38 -13.54
CA ASN A 190 2.24 -20.64 -14.29
C ASN A 190 1.28 -21.65 -13.67
N LEU A 191 1.21 -21.73 -12.34
CA LEU A 191 0.26 -22.58 -11.64
C LEU A 191 -1.18 -22.18 -11.98
N LEU A 192 -1.49 -20.88 -11.96
CA LEU A 192 -2.82 -20.37 -12.29
C LEU A 192 -3.20 -20.60 -13.74
N ARG A 193 -2.27 -20.38 -14.67
CA ARG A 193 -2.46 -20.69 -16.10
C ARG A 193 -2.70 -22.17 -16.33
N PHE A 194 -1.95 -23.03 -15.64
CA PHE A 194 -2.17 -24.48 -15.71
C PHE A 194 -3.54 -24.87 -15.18
N THR A 195 -3.98 -24.27 -14.07
CA THR A 195 -5.30 -24.57 -13.49
C THR A 195 -6.45 -24.13 -14.39
N LEU A 196 -6.31 -22.96 -15.04
CA LEU A 196 -7.27 -22.48 -16.04
C LEU A 196 -7.30 -23.41 -17.28
N ALA A 197 -6.14 -23.83 -17.78
CA ALA A 197 -6.05 -24.67 -18.97
C ALA A 197 -6.55 -26.12 -18.75
N ASN A 198 -6.59 -26.59 -17.50
CA ASN A 198 -6.95 -27.97 -17.15
C ASN A 198 -8.16 -28.05 -16.22
N GLU A 199 -8.98 -27.01 -16.16
CA GLU A 199 -10.10 -26.92 -15.22
C GLU A 199 -11.04 -28.12 -15.31
N GLU A 200 -11.43 -28.50 -16.53
CA GLU A 200 -12.31 -29.66 -16.78
C GLU A 200 -11.72 -30.99 -16.27
N ILE A 201 -10.42 -31.19 -16.48
CA ILE A 201 -9.70 -32.41 -16.07
C ILE A 201 -9.53 -32.45 -14.55
N LEU A 202 -9.23 -31.31 -13.93
CA LEU A 202 -9.10 -31.19 -12.48
C LEU A 202 -10.46 -31.44 -11.79
N CYS A 203 -11.53 -30.86 -12.33
CA CYS A 203 -12.89 -31.11 -11.88
C CYS A 203 -13.30 -32.59 -12.03
N ALA A 204 -12.96 -33.23 -13.14
CA ALA A 204 -13.24 -34.66 -13.37
C ALA A 204 -12.48 -35.59 -12.40
N ASN A 205 -11.29 -35.18 -11.95
CA ASN A 205 -10.48 -35.93 -10.98
C ASN A 205 -10.82 -35.62 -9.51
N GLY A 206 -11.86 -34.82 -9.25
CA GLY A 206 -12.23 -34.39 -7.91
C GLY A 206 -11.24 -33.43 -7.25
N MET A 207 -10.29 -32.88 -8.01
CA MET A 207 -9.40 -31.81 -7.55
C MET A 207 -10.09 -30.48 -7.82
N VAL A 208 -10.62 -29.85 -6.76
CA VAL A 208 -11.22 -28.52 -6.90
C VAL A 208 -10.12 -27.51 -7.22
N PRO A 209 -10.26 -26.66 -8.26
CA PRO A 209 -9.24 -25.69 -8.62
C PRO A 209 -9.00 -24.72 -7.45
N VAL A 210 -7.79 -24.73 -6.89
CA VAL A 210 -7.15 -23.62 -6.17
C VAL A 210 -7.93 -23.00 -4.98
N LYS A 211 -8.97 -23.65 -4.43
CA LYS A 211 -9.65 -23.11 -3.22
C LYS A 211 -8.74 -23.05 -1.98
N ASP A 212 -7.64 -23.79 -1.99
CA ASP A 212 -6.73 -23.95 -0.85
C ASP A 212 -5.44 -23.10 -0.92
N CYS A 213 -5.30 -22.22 -1.92
CA CYS A 213 -4.22 -21.22 -1.90
C CYS A 213 -4.41 -20.11 -0.87
N LYS A 214 -5.46 -20.18 -0.03
CA LYS A 214 -5.77 -19.32 1.14
C LYS A 214 -4.68 -19.21 2.21
N ARG A 215 -3.45 -19.66 1.94
CA ARG A 215 -2.36 -19.67 2.91
C ARG A 215 -1.46 -18.45 2.74
N ARG A 216 -2.00 -17.24 3.03
CA ARG A 216 -1.29 -16.15 3.76
C ARG A 216 -2.07 -14.83 3.93
N SER A 217 -2.95 -14.47 3.01
CA SER A 217 -3.87 -13.33 3.12
C SER A 217 -5.25 -13.91 3.48
N SER A 218 -6.00 -13.56 4.50
CA SER A 218 -6.11 -12.39 5.36
C SER A 218 -6.69 -12.91 6.69
N ARG A 219 -5.83 -13.12 7.70
CA ARG A 219 -6.39 -13.14 9.06
C ARG A 219 -6.72 -11.69 9.36
N HIS A 220 -8.02 -11.39 9.35
CA HIS A 220 -8.54 -10.10 9.79
C HIS A 220 -7.92 -9.83 11.16
N ILE A 221 -7.15 -8.74 11.26
CA ILE A 221 -6.42 -8.43 12.48
C ILE A 221 -7.44 -7.93 13.50
N LYS A 222 -7.61 -8.68 14.60
CA LYS A 222 -8.51 -8.29 15.68
C LYS A 222 -7.69 -7.81 16.87
N SER A 223 -8.17 -6.80 17.57
CA SER A 223 -7.59 -6.30 18.83
C SER A 223 -7.59 -7.35 19.95
N SER A 224 -8.41 -8.38 19.80
CA SER A 224 -8.41 -9.57 20.66
C SER A 224 -7.22 -10.51 20.41
N ASP A 225 -6.55 -10.43 19.24
CA ASP A 225 -5.44 -11.32 18.91
C ASP A 225 -4.18 -10.95 19.72
N PRO A 226 -3.41 -11.95 20.19
CA PRO A 226 -2.10 -11.68 20.73
C PRO A 226 -1.24 -11.02 19.64
N ASP A 227 -0.54 -9.96 20.02
CA ASP A 227 0.36 -9.20 19.13
C ASP A 227 -0.30 -8.53 17.92
N TRP A 228 -1.61 -8.30 17.92
CA TRP A 228 -2.32 -7.63 16.80
C TRP A 228 -1.65 -6.33 16.36
N ARG A 229 -1.12 -5.54 17.31
CA ARG A 229 -0.39 -4.30 17.03
C ARG A 229 0.93 -4.53 16.28
N ALA A 230 1.62 -5.64 16.56
CA ALA A 230 2.80 -6.03 15.80
C ALA A 230 2.42 -6.41 14.36
N GLN A 231 1.32 -7.13 14.19
CA GLN A 231 0.78 -7.48 12.87
C GLN A 231 0.41 -6.23 12.05
N VAL A 232 -0.26 -5.25 12.66
CA VAL A 232 -0.56 -3.96 12.01
C VAL A 232 0.72 -3.21 11.60
N ARG A 233 1.74 -3.20 12.45
CA ARG A 233 3.03 -2.57 12.11
C ARG A 233 3.72 -3.26 10.95
N GLU A 234 3.74 -4.59 10.94
CA GLU A 234 4.32 -5.38 9.85
C GLU A 234 3.56 -5.13 8.53
N MET A 235 2.22 -5.09 8.59
CA MET A 235 1.34 -4.80 7.46
C MET A 235 1.72 -3.50 6.76
N PHE A 236 1.98 -2.42 7.52
CA PHE A 236 2.35 -1.12 6.94
C PHE A 236 3.85 -0.94 6.71
N SER A 237 4.72 -1.72 7.37
CA SER A 237 6.19 -1.65 7.17
C SER A 237 6.59 -2.00 5.74
N SER A 238 5.83 -2.89 5.08
CA SER A 238 6.02 -3.26 3.67
C SER A 238 5.66 -2.14 2.67
N THR A 239 4.92 -1.11 3.12
CA THR A 239 4.51 0.05 2.29
C THR A 239 5.49 1.22 2.37
N SER A 240 6.53 1.09 3.21
CA SER A 240 7.53 2.14 3.41
C SER A 240 8.41 2.31 2.18
N ILE A 241 8.62 3.56 1.79
CA ILE A 241 9.49 3.97 0.67
C ILE A 241 10.96 3.83 1.08
N ILE A 242 11.27 3.99 2.37
CA ILE A 242 12.60 3.77 2.94
C ILE A 242 12.66 2.35 3.50
N GLN A 243 13.08 1.40 2.69
CA GLN A 243 13.75 0.21 3.23
C GLN A 243 15.19 0.18 2.72
N PRO A 244 16.20 0.19 3.63
CA PRO A 244 17.56 -0.08 3.24
C PRO A 244 17.63 -1.50 2.69
N TRP A 245 18.33 -1.66 1.58
CA TRP A 245 18.61 -2.97 1.00
C TRP A 245 19.47 -3.73 2.02
N MET A 246 19.01 -4.90 2.47
CA MET A 246 19.88 -5.94 3.04
C MET A 246 20.32 -6.88 1.92
#